data_AF-Q0U288-F1
#
_entry.id   AF-Q0U288-F1
#
_cell.length_a   1.000
_cell.length_b   1.000
_cell.length_c   1.000
_cell.angle_alpha   90.00
_cell.angle_beta   90.00
_cell.angle_gamma   90.00
#
_symmetry.space_group_name_H-M   'P 1'
#
loop_
_entity.id
_entity.type
_entity.pdbx_description
1 polymer ?
#
loop_
_entity_poly.entity_id
_entity_poly.type
_entity_poly.pdbx_seq_one_letter_code
_entity_poly.pdbx_strand_id
1 'polypeptide(L)'
;MNFVLDDECSDLVVLDGDLISCENVAPDKFNGIIDQVVPPLVSRNQPFALTFGNHDCSETWSTRSMALHMWWDIKGNKGEKHPFTTQSVEGPVEQVGWSNYYIPVYSSADGDKLEMLLWFFDSKVGKVFQPGANLDTPVGSCVDQR
;
A
#
# COMPACT_ATOMS: atom_id res chain seq x y z
N MET A 1 -7.11 -10.89 11.44
CA MET A 1 -7.81 -9.66 11.01
C MET A 1 -9.27 -9.63 11.46
N ASN A 2 -10.15 -10.54 11.01
CA ASN A 2 -11.60 -10.47 11.31
C ASN A 2 -11.95 -10.20 12.79
N PHE A 3 -11.38 -10.97 13.73
CA PHE A 3 -11.65 -10.78 15.16
C PHE A 3 -11.42 -9.35 15.64
N VAL A 4 -10.32 -8.72 15.24
CA VAL A 4 -10.00 -7.32 15.60
C VAL A 4 -10.98 -6.36 14.93
N LEU A 5 -11.30 -6.58 13.65
CA LEU A 5 -12.28 -5.74 12.92
C LEU A 5 -13.72 -5.87 13.43
N ASP A 6 -14.05 -6.97 14.12
CA ASP A 6 -15.38 -7.19 14.69
C ASP A 6 -15.50 -6.60 16.11
N ASP A 7 -14.38 -6.44 16.83
CA ASP A 7 -14.33 -5.90 18.18
C ASP A 7 -14.05 -4.38 18.19
N GLU A 8 -13.27 -3.89 17.23
CA GLU A 8 -12.87 -2.50 17.13
C GLU A 8 -13.82 -1.67 16.24
N CYS A 9 -14.18 -0.48 16.70
CA CYS A 9 -14.98 0.49 15.94
C CYS A 9 -14.08 1.50 15.20
N SER A 10 -13.25 1.02 14.26
CA SER A 10 -12.28 1.87 13.55
C SER A 10 -12.92 2.64 12.38
N ASP A 11 -12.59 3.92 12.22
CA ASP A 11 -12.96 4.71 11.03
C ASP A 11 -11.99 4.50 9.84
N LEU A 12 -10.75 4.09 10.12
CA LEU A 12 -9.70 3.84 9.14
C LEU A 12 -8.83 2.68 9.61
N VAL A 13 -8.53 1.75 8.70
CA VAL A 13 -7.51 0.71 8.91
C VAL A 13 -6.25 1.04 8.12
N VAL A 14 -5.09 0.91 8.75
CA VAL A 14 -3.79 1.07 8.08
C VAL A 14 -3.10 -0.29 8.01
N LEU A 15 -2.71 -0.71 6.81
CA LEU A 15 -1.84 -1.87 6.60
C LEU A 15 -0.41 -1.37 6.39
N ASP A 16 0.43 -1.53 7.42
CA ASP A 16 1.73 -0.84 7.50
C ASP A 16 2.90 -1.68 6.93
N GLY A 17 2.84 -1.97 5.62
CA GLY A 17 3.88 -2.69 4.91
C GLY A 17 3.84 -4.21 5.05
N ASP A 18 4.71 -4.85 4.26
CA ASP A 18 4.91 -6.29 4.16
C ASP A 18 3.60 -7.08 4.03
N LEU A 19 2.75 -6.64 3.10
CA LEU A 19 1.49 -7.29 2.75
C LEU A 19 1.73 -8.67 2.14
N ILE A 20 2.78 -8.78 1.32
CA ILE A 20 3.14 -9.97 0.57
C ILE A 20 4.66 -10.12 0.57
N SER A 21 5.14 -11.37 0.67
CA SER A 21 6.54 -11.72 0.36
C SER A 21 6.68 -12.01 -1.13
N CYS A 22 7.08 -11.00 -1.91
CA CYS A 22 7.10 -11.04 -3.37
C CYS A 22 8.23 -11.88 -3.98
N GLU A 23 9.14 -12.42 -3.17
CA GLU A 23 10.38 -13.07 -3.62
C GLU A 23 10.17 -14.37 -4.39
N ASN A 24 9.02 -15.03 -4.20
CA ASN A 24 8.71 -16.33 -4.82
C ASN A 24 7.32 -16.35 -5.49
N VAL A 25 6.73 -15.17 -5.73
CA VAL A 25 5.39 -15.07 -6.32
C VAL A 25 5.53 -14.79 -7.82
N ALA A 26 4.84 -15.59 -8.62
CA ALA A 26 4.82 -15.39 -10.07
C ALA A 26 4.09 -14.07 -10.42
N PRO A 27 4.58 -13.29 -11.42
CA PRO A 27 4.02 -12.00 -11.78
C PRO A 27 2.51 -11.99 -12.06
N ASP A 28 1.92 -13.09 -12.54
CA ASP A 28 0.48 -13.20 -12.82
C ASP A 28 -0.37 -13.45 -11.57
N LYS A 29 0.24 -13.70 -10.40
CA LYS A 29 -0.47 -14.08 -9.16
C LYS A 29 -0.65 -12.94 -8.17
N PHE A 30 0.07 -11.84 -8.29
CA PHE A 30 0.08 -10.77 -7.28
C PHE A 30 -1.30 -10.17 -7.01
N ASN A 31 -2.04 -9.80 -8.05
CA ASN A 31 -3.39 -9.26 -7.89
C ASN A 31 -4.30 -10.25 -7.13
N GLY A 32 -4.25 -11.53 -7.50
CA GLY A 32 -5.02 -12.57 -6.83
C GLY A 32 -4.64 -12.80 -5.36
N ILE A 33 -3.43 -12.44 -4.93
CA ILE A 33 -3.05 -12.46 -3.51
C ILE A 33 -3.62 -11.25 -2.79
N ILE A 34 -3.52 -10.04 -3.38
CA ILE A 34 -4.14 -8.84 -2.82
C ILE A 34 -5.65 -8.99 -2.66
N ASP A 35 -6.30 -9.62 -3.66
CA ASP A 35 -7.71 -9.98 -3.63
C ASP A 35 -8.08 -10.92 -2.46
N GLN A 36 -7.11 -11.60 -1.84
CA GLN A 36 -7.31 -12.42 -0.64
C GLN A 36 -7.01 -11.67 0.67
N VAL A 37 -6.20 -10.60 0.63
CA VAL A 37 -5.83 -9.81 1.80
C VAL A 37 -6.94 -8.83 2.18
N VAL A 38 -7.48 -8.11 1.20
CA VAL A 38 -8.44 -7.02 1.43
C VAL A 38 -9.91 -7.41 1.71
N PRO A 39 -10.42 -8.64 1.45
CA PRO A 39 -11.84 -8.96 1.64
C PRO A 39 -12.42 -8.64 3.03
N PRO A 40 -11.71 -8.84 4.16
CA PRO A 40 -12.26 -8.47 5.47
C PRO A 40 -12.55 -6.98 5.61
N LEU A 41 -11.82 -6.13 4.90
CA LEU A 41 -12.02 -4.67 4.88
C LEU A 41 -13.15 -4.30 3.91
N VAL A 42 -13.09 -4.85 2.70
CA VAL A 42 -14.08 -4.58 1.64
C VAL A 42 -15.48 -5.01 2.05
N SER A 43 -15.62 -6.22 2.63
CA SER A 43 -16.93 -6.74 3.07
C SER A 43 -17.57 -5.92 4.19
N ARG A 44 -16.77 -5.18 4.97
CA ARG A 44 -17.21 -4.30 6.07
C ARG A 44 -17.39 -2.85 5.63
N ASN A 45 -17.17 -2.52 4.34
CA ASN A 45 -17.16 -1.14 3.85
C ASN A 45 -16.13 -0.28 4.63
N GLN A 46 -15.01 -0.88 5.04
CA GLN A 46 -14.00 -0.24 5.88
C GLN A 46 -13.03 0.58 5.00
N PRO A 47 -12.91 1.91 5.20
CA PRO A 47 -11.84 2.70 4.62
C PRO A 47 -10.48 2.17 5.05
N PHE A 48 -9.53 2.10 4.13
CA PHE A 48 -8.19 1.65 4.46
C PHE A 48 -7.07 2.36 3.70
N ALA A 49 -5.90 2.38 4.31
CA ALA A 49 -4.66 2.96 3.84
C ALA A 49 -3.55 1.92 3.94
N LEU A 50 -2.43 2.10 3.22
CA LEU A 50 -1.29 1.21 3.34
C LEU A 50 0.03 1.90 3.02
N THR A 51 1.09 1.38 3.61
CA THR A 51 2.48 1.58 3.16
C THR A 51 3.00 0.27 2.57
N PHE A 52 4.06 0.34 1.76
CA PHE A 52 4.77 -0.83 1.26
C PHE A 52 6.07 -1.04 2.02
N GLY A 53 6.25 -2.27 2.48
CA GLY A 53 7.44 -2.73 3.16
C GLY A 53 8.51 -3.24 2.17
N ASN A 54 9.60 -3.76 2.73
CA ASN A 54 10.75 -4.19 1.92
C ASN A 54 10.51 -5.53 1.22
N HIS A 55 9.50 -6.28 1.65
CA HIS A 55 9.10 -7.56 1.05
C HIS A 55 8.06 -7.42 -0.06
N ASP A 56 7.42 -6.25 -0.18
CA ASP A 56 6.32 -5.99 -1.12
C ASP A 56 6.77 -5.74 -2.57
N CYS A 57 8.08 -5.79 -2.85
CA CYS A 57 8.62 -5.66 -4.20
C CYS A 57 9.57 -6.82 -4.57
N SER A 58 9.64 -7.13 -5.86
CA SER A 58 10.59 -8.11 -6.41
C SER A 58 11.03 -7.73 -7.81
N GLU A 59 11.96 -8.49 -8.40
CA GLU A 59 12.39 -8.25 -9.79
C GLU A 59 11.23 -8.35 -10.80
N THR A 60 10.20 -9.15 -10.47
CA THR A 60 9.03 -9.38 -11.33
C THR A 60 7.82 -8.55 -10.94
N TRP A 61 7.85 -7.81 -9.84
CA TRP A 61 6.69 -7.04 -9.38
C TRP A 61 7.02 -5.72 -8.70
N SER A 62 6.23 -4.70 -9.06
CA SER A 62 6.36 -3.35 -8.53
C SER A 62 5.19 -3.00 -7.61
N THR A 63 5.51 -2.36 -6.49
CA THR A 63 4.55 -1.72 -5.58
C THR A 63 3.63 -0.72 -6.28
N ARG A 64 4.10 -0.10 -7.36
CA ARG A 64 3.26 0.72 -8.25
C ARG A 64 2.09 -0.07 -8.83
N SER A 65 2.36 -1.23 -9.42
CA SER A 65 1.32 -2.06 -10.05
C SER A 65 0.31 -2.54 -9.00
N MET A 66 0.80 -2.90 -7.82
CA MET A 66 -0.04 -3.28 -6.67
C MET A 66 -0.97 -2.15 -6.24
N ALA A 67 -0.44 -0.94 -6.04
CA ALA A 67 -1.25 0.21 -5.68
C ALA A 67 -2.25 0.59 -6.77
N LEU A 68 -1.89 0.47 -8.05
CA LEU A 68 -2.81 0.72 -9.16
C LEU A 68 -3.95 -0.30 -9.19
N HIS A 69 -3.65 -1.59 -9.00
CA HIS A 69 -4.66 -2.63 -8.88
C HIS A 69 -5.61 -2.34 -7.71
N MET A 70 -5.08 -2.00 -6.54
CA MET A 70 -5.90 -1.62 -5.38
C MET A 70 -6.77 -0.38 -5.67
N TRP A 71 -6.19 0.66 -6.27
CA TRP A 71 -6.88 1.90 -6.55
C TRP A 71 -8.02 1.74 -7.57
N TRP A 72 -7.80 0.96 -8.63
CA TRP A 72 -8.72 0.83 -9.76
C TRP A 72 -9.68 -0.34 -9.62
N ASP A 73 -9.22 -1.48 -9.12
CA ASP A 73 -9.96 -2.75 -9.22
C ASP A 73 -10.64 -3.13 -7.89
N ILE A 74 -10.06 -2.77 -6.75
CA ILE A 74 -10.66 -3.05 -5.44
C ILE A 74 -11.77 -2.02 -5.16
N LYS A 75 -13.01 -2.51 -5.10
CA LYS A 75 -14.21 -1.72 -4.81
C LYS A 75 -15.01 -2.35 -3.68
N GLY A 76 -15.68 -1.49 -2.94
CA GLY A 76 -16.70 -1.90 -1.98
C GLY A 76 -17.94 -2.49 -2.63
N ASN A 77 -18.84 -2.98 -1.79
CA ASN A 77 -20.04 -3.69 -2.23
C ASN A 77 -20.99 -2.83 -3.09
N LYS A 78 -20.90 -1.50 -3.02
CA LYS A 78 -21.69 -0.56 -3.85
C LYS A 78 -20.82 0.19 -4.87
N GLY A 79 -19.62 -0.30 -5.15
CA GLY A 79 -18.68 0.32 -6.09
C GLY A 79 -17.87 1.49 -5.53
N GLU A 80 -18.00 1.77 -4.24
CA GLU A 80 -17.25 2.79 -3.53
C GLU A 80 -15.76 2.48 -3.47
N LYS A 81 -14.99 3.56 -3.39
CA LYS A 81 -13.54 3.50 -3.26
C LYS A 81 -13.18 3.44 -1.78
N HIS A 82 -12.54 2.35 -1.37
CA HIS A 82 -12.01 2.16 -0.02
C HIS A 82 -10.52 2.44 0.18
N PRO A 83 -9.63 2.19 -0.80
CA PRO A 83 -8.21 2.45 -0.61
C PRO A 83 -7.90 3.94 -0.72
N PHE A 84 -7.18 4.47 0.27
CA PHE A 84 -6.67 5.85 0.32
C PHE A 84 -5.19 5.97 -0.04
N THR A 85 -4.56 4.86 -0.41
CA THR A 85 -3.15 4.82 -0.80
C THR A 85 -2.91 5.58 -2.09
N THR A 86 -2.00 6.55 -2.02
CA THR A 86 -1.63 7.40 -3.15
C THR A 86 -0.12 7.60 -3.18
N GLN A 87 0.36 8.36 -4.16
CA GLN A 87 1.73 8.81 -4.26
C GLN A 87 1.73 10.34 -4.27
N SER A 88 2.42 10.95 -3.30
CA SER A 88 2.57 12.41 -3.22
C SER A 88 3.97 12.90 -3.60
N VAL A 89 4.92 11.99 -3.84
CA VAL A 89 6.31 12.31 -4.19
C VAL A 89 6.59 11.87 -5.62
N GLU A 90 7.00 12.80 -6.48
CA GLU A 90 7.40 12.50 -7.85
C GLU A 90 8.83 11.95 -7.90
N GLY A 91 9.07 10.96 -8.75
CA GLY A 91 10.38 10.40 -8.99
C GLY A 91 10.33 8.92 -9.39
N PRO A 92 11.48 8.32 -9.72
CA PRO A 92 11.57 6.89 -9.95
C PRO A 92 11.25 6.12 -8.66
N VAL A 93 10.46 5.04 -8.76
CA VAL A 93 9.93 4.30 -7.59
C VAL A 93 11.06 3.74 -6.72
N GLU A 94 12.15 3.29 -7.34
CA GLU A 94 13.36 2.82 -6.68
C GLU A 94 14.10 3.93 -5.91
N GLN A 95 13.80 5.20 -6.16
CA GLN A 95 14.41 6.35 -5.48
C GLN A 95 13.50 6.96 -4.42
N VAL A 96 12.18 6.97 -4.65
CA VAL A 96 11.22 7.71 -3.81
C VAL A 96 10.14 6.83 -3.19
N GLY A 97 10.14 5.52 -3.42
CA GLY A 97 9.04 4.64 -3.05
C GLY A 97 7.78 4.91 -3.89
N TRP A 98 6.69 4.22 -3.57
CA TRP A 98 5.38 4.48 -4.18
C TRP A 98 4.38 5.04 -3.17
N SER A 99 4.29 4.46 -1.98
CA SER A 99 3.27 4.83 -0.98
C SER A 99 3.81 5.83 0.04
N ASN A 100 4.42 6.91 -0.45
CA ASN A 100 4.77 8.09 0.34
C ASN A 100 3.73 9.20 0.11
N TYR A 101 2.84 9.39 1.10
CA TYR A 101 1.67 10.26 0.99
C TYR A 101 1.13 10.69 2.36
N TYR A 102 0.06 11.49 2.36
CA TYR A 102 -0.64 11.85 3.58
C TYR A 102 -2.16 11.75 3.41
N ILE A 103 -2.86 11.55 4.53
CA ILE A 103 -4.32 11.63 4.61
C ILE A 103 -4.70 12.78 5.55
N PRO A 104 -5.41 13.81 5.06
CA PRO A 104 -6.00 14.83 5.91
C PRO A 104 -7.25 14.30 6.61
N VAL A 105 -7.36 14.55 7.90
CA VAL A 105 -8.52 14.24 8.73
C VAL A 105 -9.16 15.55 9.16
N TYR A 106 -10.40 15.73 8.73
CA TYR A 106 -11.20 16.92 9.01
C TYR A 106 -12.17 16.66 10.17
N SER A 107 -12.60 17.73 10.83
CA SER A 107 -13.60 17.64 11.91
C SER A 107 -14.92 17.09 11.40
N SER A 108 -15.56 16.24 12.20
CA SER A 108 -16.91 15.75 11.93
C SER A 108 -17.98 16.83 12.14
N ALA A 109 -17.69 17.88 12.90
CA ALA A 109 -18.60 19.00 13.16
C ALA A 109 -18.42 20.16 12.15
N ASP A 110 -17.23 20.30 11.58
CA ASP A 110 -16.88 21.33 10.59
C ASP A 110 -15.94 20.73 9.53
N GLY A 111 -16.50 20.34 8.38
CA GLY A 111 -15.78 19.59 7.34
C GLY A 111 -14.64 20.35 6.67
N ASP A 112 -14.54 21.66 6.86
CA ASP A 112 -13.45 22.49 6.32
C ASP A 112 -12.29 22.65 7.33
N LYS A 113 -12.51 22.25 8.59
CA LYS A 113 -11.50 22.34 9.65
C LYS A 113 -10.61 21.10 9.66
N LEU A 114 -9.37 21.25 9.21
CA LEU A 114 -8.32 20.23 9.32
C LEU A 114 -7.93 20.03 10.81
N GLU A 115 -8.04 18.79 11.30
CA GLU A 115 -7.69 18.44 12.69
C GLU A 115 -6.37 17.65 12.76
N MET A 116 -6.07 16.83 11.75
CA MET A 116 -4.88 15.98 11.73
C MET A 116 -4.40 15.69 10.31
N LEU A 117 -3.08 15.52 10.16
CA LEU A 117 -2.47 14.95 8.97
C LEU A 117 -1.79 13.64 9.37
N LEU A 118 -2.24 12.55 8.76
CA LEU A 118 -1.58 11.24 8.86
C LEU A 118 -0.54 11.14 7.75
N TRP A 119 0.73 10.99 8.11
CA TRP A 119 1.82 10.83 7.16
C TRP A 119 2.21 9.35 7.04
N PHE A 120 2.29 8.88 5.81
CA PHE A 120 2.63 7.50 5.47
C PHE A 120 3.93 7.51 4.70
N PHE A 121 4.89 6.73 5.21
CA PHE A 121 6.20 6.57 4.60
C PHE A 121 6.45 5.10 4.35
N ASP A 122 6.77 4.77 3.11
CA ASP A 122 7.11 3.40 2.74
C ASP A 122 8.60 3.14 2.96
N SER A 123 8.98 1.88 2.96
CA SER A 123 10.36 1.51 3.26
C SER A 123 11.35 1.94 2.17
N LYS A 124 10.87 2.16 0.93
CA LYS A 124 11.64 2.33 -0.32
C LYS A 124 12.60 1.17 -0.67
N VAL A 125 13.04 0.41 0.32
CA VAL A 125 14.02 -0.68 0.21
C VAL A 125 13.37 -1.97 -0.28
N GLY A 126 14.19 -2.98 -0.57
CA GLY A 126 13.76 -4.24 -1.16
C GLY A 126 14.54 -4.51 -2.44
N LYS A 127 13.86 -4.94 -3.50
CA LYS A 127 14.46 -5.34 -4.78
C LYS A 127 14.06 -4.39 -5.91
N VAL A 128 15.00 -4.09 -6.80
CA VAL A 128 14.71 -3.30 -8.01
C VAL A 128 13.77 -4.10 -8.91
N PHE A 129 12.69 -3.46 -9.37
CA PHE A 129 11.80 -4.03 -10.38
C PHE A 129 12.49 -4.02 -11.75
N GLN A 130 12.86 -5.20 -12.26
CA GLN A 130 13.65 -5.39 -13.48
C GLN A 130 13.24 -6.68 -14.20
N PRO A 131 12.02 -6.73 -14.76
CA PRO A 131 11.45 -7.96 -15.29
C PRO A 131 12.30 -8.53 -16.43
N GLY A 132 12.64 -9.82 -16.32
CA GLY A 132 13.43 -10.55 -17.32
C GLY A 132 14.94 -10.42 -17.19
N ALA A 133 15.45 -9.62 -16.24
CA ALA A 133 16.88 -9.53 -15.98
C ALA A 133 17.43 -10.78 -15.24
N ASN A 134 16.59 -11.48 -14.46
CA ASN A 134 16.98 -12.59 -13.57
C ASN A 134 18.12 -12.16 -12.63
N LEU A 135 17.95 -10.99 -12.01
CA LEU A 135 18.93 -10.36 -11.14
C LEU A 135 18.25 -9.98 -9.82
N ASP A 136 18.87 -10.36 -8.71
CA ASP A 136 18.42 -10.00 -7.38
C ASP A 136 19.15 -8.74 -6.90
N THR A 137 18.82 -7.60 -7.52
CA THR A 137 19.48 -6.32 -7.22
C THR A 137 18.76 -5.61 -6.07
N PRO A 138 19.43 -5.34 -4.93
CA PRO A 138 18.82 -4.57 -3.85
C PRO A 138 18.63 -3.10 -4.26
N VAL A 139 17.53 -2.50 -3.83
CA VAL A 139 17.36 -1.03 -3.93
C VAL A 139 18.40 -0.37 -3.02
N GLY A 140 19.10 0.65 -3.53
CA GLY A 140 20.12 1.37 -2.75
C GLY A 140 19.56 1.96 -1.46
N SER A 141 20.16 1.60 -0.32
CA SER A 141 19.78 2.14 0.99
C SER A 141 20.25 3.60 1.12
N CYS A 142 19.42 4.46 1.72
CA CYS A 142 19.86 5.79 2.14
C CYS A 142 20.67 5.78 3.45
N VAL A 143 20.83 4.61 4.08
CA VAL A 143 21.38 4.50 5.43
C VAL A 143 22.90 4.32 5.40
N ASP A 144 23.44 3.79 4.32
CA ASP A 144 24.88 3.47 4.18
C ASP A 144 25.74 4.62 3.61
N GLN A 145 25.16 5.82 3.43
CA GLN A 145 25.87 7.00 2.92
C GLN A 145 26.21 8.00 4.02
N ARG A 146 27.03 7.59 5.00
CA ARG A 146 27.67 8.50 5.96
C ARG A 146 29.18 8.36 5.94
#